data_AF-A0A951TIL2-F1
#
_entry.id   AF-A0A951TIL2-F1
#
_cell.length_a   1.000
_cell.length_b   1.000
_cell.length_c   1.000
_cell.angle_alpha   90.00
_cell.angle_beta   90.00
_cell.angle_gamma   90.00
#
_symmetry.space_group_name_H-M   'P 1'
#
loop_
_entity.id
_entity.type
_entity.pdbx_description
1 polymer ?
#
loop_
_entity_poly.entity_id
_entity_poly.type
_entity_poly.pdbx_seq_one_letter_code
_entity_poly.pdbx_strand_id
1 'polypeptide(L)' 'MATAHEDDVVHAFRQALEEELRRVQEGERHEPLLLQGASTEENLERLMHSHERLQSEVALLRTVILKLVSQPVDFENS' A
#
# COMPACT_ATOMS: atom_id res chain seq x y z
N MET A 1 -27.50 3.69 15.31
CA MET A 1 -26.28 4.49 15.58
C MET A 1 -24.98 3.75 15.29
N ALA A 2 -24.97 2.41 15.12
CA ALA A 2 -23.75 1.65 14.76
C ALA A 2 -23.37 1.71 13.26
N THR A 3 -24.34 1.92 12.37
CA THR A 3 -24.13 1.91 10.91
C THR A 3 -23.33 3.10 10.40
N ALA A 4 -23.44 4.27 11.05
CA ALA A 4 -22.64 5.44 10.69
C ALA A 4 -21.14 5.22 10.92
N HIS A 5 -20.77 4.43 11.95
CA HIS A 5 -19.38 4.16 12.28
C HIS A 5 -18.71 3.16 11.32
N GLU A 6 -19.46 2.18 10.79
CA GLU A 6 -18.91 1.25 9.79
C GLU A 6 -18.63 1.96 8.48
N ASP A 7 -19.56 2.81 8.01
CA ASP A 7 -19.37 3.59 6.78
C ASP A 7 -18.18 4.55 6.90
N ASP A 8 -18.00 5.21 8.06
CA ASP A 8 -16.86 6.10 8.31
C ASP A 8 -15.51 5.35 8.27
N VAL A 9 -15.45 4.13 8.82
CA VAL A 9 -14.24 3.30 8.81
C VAL A 9 -13.94 2.80 7.39
N VAL A 10 -14.96 2.43 6.63
CA VAL A 10 -14.81 2.01 5.23
C VAL A 10 -14.35 3.18 4.36
N HIS A 11 -14.87 4.38 4.58
CA HIS A 11 -14.45 5.60 3.90
C HIS A 11 -13.01 5.99 4.23
N ALA A 12 -12.64 5.98 5.51
CA ALA A 12 -11.27 6.26 5.95
C ALA A 12 -10.28 5.24 5.36
N PHE A 13 -10.65 3.96 5.34
CA PHE A 13 -9.83 2.91 4.74
C PHE A 13 -9.68 3.11 3.22
N ARG A 14 -10.76 3.48 2.52
CA ARG A 14 -10.72 3.74 1.08
C ARG A 14 -9.84 4.94 0.76
N GLN A 15 -9.97 6.04 1.51
CA GLN A 15 -9.11 7.21 1.34
C GLN A 15 -7.63 6.88 1.58
N ALA A 16 -7.31 6.15 2.65
CA ALA A 16 -5.94 5.74 2.94
C ALA A 16 -5.37 4.84 1.83
N LEU A 17 -6.18 3.92 1.29
CA LEU A 17 -5.80 3.04 0.19
C LEU A 17 -5.56 3.82 -1.11
N GLU A 18 -6.44 4.77 -1.45
CA GLU A 18 -6.33 5.61 -2.64
C GLU A 18 -5.10 6.53 -2.56
N GLU A 19 -4.82 7.07 -1.37
CA GLU A 19 -3.65 7.91 -1.13
C GLU A 19 -2.34 7.13 -1.24
N GLU A 20 -2.31 5.90 -0.73
CA GLU A 20 -1.14 5.03 -0.83
C GLU A 20 -0.93 4.50 -2.26
N LEU A 21 -2.01 4.14 -2.97
CA LEU A 21 -1.95 3.79 -4.40
C LEU A 21 -1.43 4.96 -5.23
N ARG A 22 -1.86 6.18 -4.94
CA ARG A 22 -1.39 7.39 -5.61
C ARG A 22 0.10 7.61 -5.36
N ARG A 23 0.61 7.43 -4.14
CA ARG A 23 2.05 7.50 -3.84
C ARG A 23 2.88 6.49 -4.64
N VAL A 24 2.38 5.26 -4.76
CA VAL A 24 3.02 4.22 -5.56
C VAL A 24 3.00 4.58 -7.06
N GLN A 25 1.88 5.08 -7.57
CA GLN A 25 1.71 5.46 -8.99
C GLN A 25 2.49 6.72 -9.38
N GLU A 26 2.61 7.69 -8.48
CA GLU A 26 3.40 8.91 -8.67
C GLU A 26 4.91 8.63 -8.74
N GLY A 27 5.30 7.36 -8.56
CA GLY A 27 6.67 6.93 -8.72
C GLY A 27 7.56 7.66 -7.72
N GLU A 28 7.20 7.58 -6.43
CA GLU A 28 8.07 7.99 -5.33
C GLU A 28 9.47 7.49 -5.66
N ARG A 29 10.35 8.44 -6.03
CA ARG A 29 11.65 8.16 -6.66
C ARG A 29 12.31 7.07 -5.84
N HIS A 30 12.49 5.89 -6.43
CA HIS A 30 13.17 4.81 -5.75
C HIS A 30 14.55 5.34 -5.36
N GLU A 31 14.74 5.66 -4.09
CA GLU A 31 16.06 5.96 -3.59
C GLU A 31 16.91 4.72 -3.87
N PRO A 32 18.11 4.91 -4.44
CA PRO A 32 18.97 3.79 -4.74
C PRO A 32 19.23 3.01 -3.43
N LEU A 33 18.96 1.69 -3.46
CA LEU A 33 19.14 0.78 -2.32
C LEU A 33 20.57 0.82 -1.77
N LEU A 34 21.53 1.12 -2.64
CA LEU A 34 22.93 1.27 -2.33
C LEU A 34 23.44 2.59 -2.90
N LEU A 35 24.11 3.39 -2.07
CA LEU A 35 24.83 4.58 -2.51
C LEU A 35 26.32 4.28 -2.58
N GLN A 36 26.93 4.57 -3.72
CA GLN A 36 28.39 4.52 -3.85
C GLN A 36 29.02 5.57 -2.91
N GLY A 37 29.90 5.12 -2.02
CA GLY A 37 30.59 5.97 -1.04
C GLY A 37 29.92 6.06 0.33
N ALA A 38 28.70 5.51 0.50
CA ALA A 38 28.10 5.33 1.82
C ALA A 38 28.73 4.13 2.54
N SER A 39 28.76 4.19 3.87
CA SER A 39 29.21 3.09 4.70
C SER A 39 28.30 1.86 4.56
N THR A 40 28.81 0.69 4.94
CA THR A 40 28.00 -0.55 4.95
C THR A 40 26.79 -0.42 5.86
N GLU A 41 26.93 0.29 6.99
CA GLU A 41 25.89 0.46 7.99
C GLU A 41 24.75 1.38 7.47
N GLU A 42 25.10 2.50 6.83
CA GLU A 42 24.12 3.37 6.16
C GLU A 42 23.38 2.67 5.02
N ASN A 43 24.08 1.82 4.26
CA ASN A 43 23.45 1.03 3.21
C ASN A 43 22.52 -0.06 3.78
N LEU A 44 22.85 -0.64 4.94
CA LEU A 44 22.00 -1.60 5.64
C LEU A 44 20.73 -0.93 6.19
N GLU A 45 20.83 0.26 6.77
CA GLU A 45 19.68 1.03 7.23
C GLU A 45 18.74 1.38 6.06
N ARG A 46 19.29 1.83 4.94
CA ARG A 46 18.52 2.09 3.70
C ARG A 46 17.81 0.84 3.21
N LEU A 47 18.50 -0.30 3.22
CA LEU A 47 17.92 -1.57 2.82
C LEU A 47 16.78 -2.01 3.75
N MET A 48 16.95 -1.83 5.06
CA MET A 48 15.90 -2.11 6.05
C MET A 48 14.66 -1.25 5.82
N HIS A 49 14.82 0.07 5.67
CA HIS A 49 13.69 0.97 5.41
C HIS A 49 12.97 0.65 4.10
N SER A 50 13.72 0.34 3.04
CA SER A 50 13.11 -0.11 1.79
C SER A 50 12.36 -1.43 1.96
N HIS A 51 12.86 -2.34 2.80
CA HIS A 51 12.20 -3.62 3.08
C HIS A 51 10.87 -3.43 3.83
N GLU A 52 10.84 -2.60 4.87
CA GLU A 52 9.61 -2.27 5.63
C GLU A 52 8.54 -1.63 4.74
N ARG A 53 8.95 -0.74 3.84
CA ARG A 53 8.04 -0.13 2.85
C ARG A 53 7.45 -1.18 1.93
N LEU A 54 8.29 -2.03 1.33
CA LEU A 54 7.85 -3.14 0.47
C LEU A 54 6.91 -4.11 1.19
N GLN A 55 7.17 -4.44 2.46
CA GLN A 55 6.26 -5.27 3.24
C GLN A 55 4.87 -4.64 3.37
N SER A 56 4.81 -3.32 3.59
CA SER A 56 3.55 -2.57 3.70
C SER A 56 2.80 -2.54 2.37
N GLU A 57 3.50 -2.28 1.25
CA GLU A 57 2.95 -2.31 -0.10
C GLU A 57 2.39 -3.70 -0.46
N VAL A 58 3.11 -4.77 -0.13
CA VAL A 58 2.65 -6.15 -0.34
C VAL A 58 1.42 -6.48 0.51
N ALA A 59 1.36 -6.02 1.76
CA ALA A 59 0.20 -6.20 2.61
C ALA A 59 -1.04 -5.47 2.06
N LEU A 60 -0.85 -4.26 1.52
CA LEU A 60 -1.90 -3.51 0.84
C LEU A 60 -2.42 -4.25 -0.39
N LEU A 61 -1.52 -4.72 -1.26
CA LEU A 61 -1.87 -5.51 -2.44
C LEU A 61 -2.64 -6.78 -2.08
N ARG A 62 -2.20 -7.51 -1.04
CA ARG A 62 -2.92 -8.69 -0.53
C ARG A 62 -4.34 -8.33 -0.07
N THR A 63 -4.49 -7.21 0.63
CA THR A 63 -5.80 -6.73 1.10
C THR A 63 -6.72 -6.38 -0.07
N VAL A 64 -6.19 -5.70 -1.10
CA VAL A 64 -6.94 -5.39 -2.33
C VAL A 64 -7.37 -6.67 -3.04
N ILE A 65 -6.47 -7.62 -3.23
CA ILE A 65 -6.78 -8.91 -3.87
C ILE A 65 -7.88 -9.65 -3.09
N LEU A 66 -7.77 -9.73 -1.76
CA LEU A 66 -8.79 -10.38 -0.94
C LEU A 66 -10.15 -9.70 -1.09
N LYS A 67 -10.19 -8.36 -1.11
CA LYS A 67 -11.44 -7.62 -1.34
C LYS A 67 -12.03 -7.89 -2.71
N LEU A 68 -11.22 -7.88 -3.78
CA LEU A 68 -11.66 -8.15 -5.14
C LEU A 68 -12.18 -9.59 -5.31
N VAL A 69 -11.53 -10.57 -4.68
CA VAL A 69 -11.96 -11.98 -4.72
C VAL A 69 -13.19 -12.24 -3.86
N SER A 70 -13.39 -11.48 -2.78
CA SER A 70 -14.56 -11.59 -1.91
C SER A 70 -15.81 -10.86 -2.40
N GLN A 71 -15.69 -9.95 -3.37
CA GLN A 71 -16.85 -9.31 -3.98
C GLN A 71 -17.49 -10.29 -4.97
N PRO A 72 -18.79 -10.64 -4.83
CA PRO A 72 -19.49 -11.32 -5.89
C PRO A 72 -19.45 -10.41 -7.12
N VAL A 73 -18.89 -10.91 -8.21
CA VAL A 73 -19.00 -10.23 -9.50
C VAL A 73 -20.44 -10.41 -9.93
N ASP A 74 -21.30 -9.43 -9.60
CA ASP A 74 -22.62 -9.32 -10.21
C ASP A 74 -22.38 -9.01 -11.69
N PHE A 75 -22.29 -10.07 -12.49
CA PHE A 75 -22.42 -10.01 -13.95
C PHE A 75 -23.88 -9.68 -14.31
N GLU A 76 -24.37 -8.55 -13.85
CA GLU A 76 -25.56 -7.90 -14.41
C GLU A 76 -25.11 -6.62 -15.10
N ASN A 77 -24.63 -6.76 -16.33
CA ASN A 77 -24.85 -5.72 -17.33
C ASN A 77 -24.69 -6.27 -18.75
N SER A 78 -25.87 -6.38 -19.38
CA SER A 78 -26.18 -6.47 -20.83
C SER A 78 -26.02 -7.82 -21.52
#